data_AF-A0A8X6RGV2-F1
#
_entry.id   AF-A0A8X6RGV2-F1
#
_cell.length_a   1.000
_cell.length_b   1.000
_cell.length_c   1.000
_cell.angle_alpha   90.00
_cell.angle_beta   90.00
_cell.angle_gamma   90.00
#
_symmetry.space_group_name_H-M   'P 1'
#
loop_
_entity.id
_entity.type
_entity.pdbx_description
1 polymer ?
#
loop_
_entity_poly.entity_id
_entity_poly.type
_entity_poly.pdbx_seq_one_letter_code
_entity_poly.pdbx_strand_id
1 'polypeptide(L)'
;MLKIDWTDLLPDSINREWRQFVESLQVVNDININRCIVVEQPEVIELHGFSDASQSAYGAVVYCKSITSDRKMHVHLIASKSRVAPTKQTTIPRLELCAAVLLAKLVHRVRQALKLNVTNTFLWSDSTIVLSWIRKESYQLKIFVANRVAAIQEMTSSEQWRYVATEDNPADFVSRGMDSLKLKTCFICRFVYNCKSKESKRIGPLDLGELKKAEQLLLKLVQKEEFKVEMNGIQNSAMVPSNSRVKTLYPFIDSEGILRVGG
;
A
#
# COMPACT_ATOMS: atom_id res chain seq x y z
N MET A 1 -1.07 18.33 20.11
CA MET A 1 -2.23 17.73 20.79
C MET A 1 -3.17 18.83 21.19
N LEU A 2 -4.47 18.63 20.94
CA LEU A 2 -5.51 19.54 21.43
C LEU A 2 -5.57 19.41 22.95
N LYS A 3 -5.52 20.53 23.66
CA LYS A 3 -5.61 20.56 25.13
C LYS A 3 -7.08 20.56 25.54
N ILE A 4 -7.78 19.48 25.20
CA ILE A 4 -9.20 19.28 25.51
C ILE A 4 -9.33 18.08 26.45
N ASP A 5 -10.29 18.14 27.37
CA ASP A 5 -10.63 17.03 28.26
C ASP A 5 -11.45 15.97 27.49
N TRP A 6 -11.52 14.74 28.01
CA TRP A 6 -12.28 13.64 27.41
C TRP A 6 -13.79 13.90 27.38
N THR A 7 -14.27 14.83 28.20
CA THR A 7 -15.69 15.24 28.24
C THR A 7 -16.00 16.46 27.37
N ASP A 8 -14.97 17.14 26.85
CA ASP A 8 -15.16 18.32 26.02
C ASP A 8 -15.65 17.94 24.63
N LEU A 9 -16.49 18.80 24.06
CA LEU A 9 -16.91 18.65 22.67
C LEU A 9 -15.71 18.84 21.74
N LEU A 10 -15.57 17.93 20.76
CA LEU A 10 -14.58 18.09 19.70
C LEU A 10 -14.88 19.35 18.89
N PRO A 11 -13.84 20.09 18.46
CA PRO A 11 -14.00 21.17 17.48
C PRO A 11 -14.80 20.71 16.26
N ASP A 12 -15.68 21.57 15.74
CA ASP A 12 -16.59 21.22 14.65
C ASP A 12 -15.88 20.68 13.40
N SER A 13 -14.68 21.18 13.11
CA SER A 13 -13.85 20.69 12.00
C SER A 13 -13.50 19.21 12.15
N ILE A 14 -13.06 18.81 13.35
CA ILE A 14 -12.67 17.43 13.67
C ILE A 14 -13.90 16.53 13.76
N ASN A 15 -14.99 17.02 14.36
CA ASN A 15 -16.25 16.28 14.42
C ASN A 15 -16.77 15.97 13.01
N ARG A 16 -16.69 16.95 12.09
CA ARG A 16 -17.08 16.77 10.69
C ARG A 16 -16.20 15.75 9.98
N GLU A 17 -14.89 15.85 10.12
CA GLU A 17 -13.93 14.89 9.54
C GLU A 17 -14.18 13.46 10.08
N TRP A 18 -14.39 13.33 11.39
CA TRP A 18 -14.73 12.06 12.03
C TRP A 18 -16.03 11.46 11.49
N ARG A 19 -17.09 12.27 11.36
CA ARG A 19 -18.37 11.81 10.80
C ARG A 19 -18.22 11.34 9.35
N GLN A 20 -17.52 12.11 8.52
CA GLN A 20 -17.23 11.73 7.13
C GLN A 20 -16.47 10.39 7.06
N PHE A 21 -15.49 10.19 7.95
CA PHE A 21 -14.79 8.92 8.06
C PHE A 21 -15.74 7.78 8.44
N VAL A 22 -16.54 7.93 9.49
CA VAL A 22 -17.51 6.90 9.95
C VAL A 22 -18.55 6.56 8.87
N GLU A 23 -19.06 7.56 8.16
CA GLU A 23 -19.98 7.36 7.03
C GLU A 23 -19.29 6.62 5.88
N SER A 24 -18.02 6.92 5.59
CA SER A 24 -17.26 6.23 4.55
C SER A 24 -17.06 4.73 4.86
N LEU A 25 -17.01 4.35 6.14
CA LEU A 25 -16.86 2.95 6.57
C LEU A 25 -18.09 2.09 6.28
N GLN A 26 -19.25 2.68 6.01
CA GLN A 26 -20.46 1.91 5.67
C GLN A 26 -20.25 1.04 4.42
N VAL A 27 -19.36 1.45 3.51
CA VAL A 27 -18.98 0.69 2.31
C VAL A 27 -18.34 -0.67 2.67
N VAL A 28 -17.75 -0.81 3.86
CA VAL A 28 -17.13 -2.06 4.30
C VAL A 28 -18.16 -3.18 4.46
N ASN A 29 -19.42 -2.85 4.75
CA ASN A 29 -20.49 -3.85 4.90
C ASN A 29 -20.80 -4.59 3.59
N ASP A 30 -20.48 -3.98 2.45
CA ASP A 30 -20.70 -4.56 1.12
C ASP A 30 -19.49 -5.40 0.64
N ILE A 31 -18.40 -5.43 1.41
CA ILE A 31 -17.19 -6.18 1.04
C ILE A 31 -17.36 -7.65 1.44
N ASN A 32 -17.50 -8.52 0.45
CA ASN A 32 -17.50 -9.96 0.65
C ASN A 32 -16.08 -10.54 0.44
N ILE A 33 -15.56 -11.21 1.47
CA ILE A 33 -14.24 -11.85 1.44
C ILE A 33 -14.43 -13.36 1.56
N ASN A 34 -13.96 -14.10 0.55
CA ASN A 34 -13.94 -15.56 0.60
C ASN A 34 -13.10 -16.03 1.79
N ARG A 35 -13.73 -16.77 2.71
CA ARG A 35 -13.04 -17.30 3.91
C ARG A 35 -12.06 -18.42 3.58
N CYS A 36 -12.31 -19.19 2.52
CA CYS A 36 -11.40 -20.26 2.10
C CYS A 36 -10.23 -19.67 1.33
N ILE A 37 -9.04 -19.84 1.90
CA ILE A 37 -7.80 -19.27 1.39
C ILE A 37 -7.07 -20.25 0.46
N VAL A 38 -7.19 -21.54 0.77
CA VAL A 38 -6.46 -22.62 0.13
C VAL A 38 -7.36 -23.25 -0.92
N VAL A 39 -6.87 -23.31 -2.15
CA VAL A 39 -7.56 -23.98 -3.25
C VAL A 39 -7.52 -25.48 -3.01
N GLU A 40 -8.51 -26.24 -3.52
CA GLU A 40 -8.48 -27.70 -3.43
C GLU A 40 -7.22 -28.26 -4.13
N GLN A 41 -6.48 -29.11 -3.41
CA GLN A 41 -5.30 -29.84 -3.90
C GLN A 41 -4.24 -28.95 -4.60
N PRO A 42 -3.65 -27.97 -3.90
CA PRO A 42 -2.59 -27.15 -4.49
C PRO A 42 -1.30 -27.96 -4.60
N GLU A 43 -0.63 -27.89 -5.75
CA GLU A 43 0.71 -28.46 -5.92
C GLU A 43 1.77 -27.60 -5.22
N VAL A 44 1.59 -26.27 -5.26
CA VAL A 44 2.52 -25.31 -4.69
C VAL A 44 1.76 -24.31 -3.82
N ILE A 45 2.29 -24.07 -2.62
CA ILE A 45 1.82 -23.03 -1.70
C ILE A 45 2.98 -22.10 -1.38
N GLU A 46 2.86 -20.83 -1.74
CA GLU A 46 3.84 -19.79 -1.46
C GLU A 46 3.26 -18.73 -0.53
N LEU A 47 4.02 -18.29 0.46
CA LEU A 47 3.68 -17.12 1.26
C LEU A 47 4.45 -15.91 0.76
N HIS A 48 3.74 -14.81 0.49
CA HIS A 48 4.32 -13.55 0.08
C HIS A 48 4.00 -12.48 1.13
N GLY A 49 5.03 -12.06 1.85
CA GLY A 49 4.95 -11.06 2.90
C GLY A 49 5.51 -9.72 2.44
N PHE A 50 4.80 -8.61 2.62
CA PHE A 50 5.25 -7.28 2.25
C PHE A 50 5.25 -6.37 3.48
N SER A 51 6.27 -5.52 3.61
CA SER A 51 6.36 -4.53 4.68
C SER A 51 6.52 -3.13 4.10
N ASP A 52 5.93 -2.14 4.76
CA ASP A 52 6.12 -0.74 4.42
C ASP A 52 6.00 0.17 5.66
N ALA A 53 6.58 1.36 5.57
CA ALA A 53 6.49 2.38 6.60
C ALA A 53 6.38 3.80 6.04
N SER A 54 5.54 4.60 6.68
CA SER A 54 5.42 6.04 6.51
C SER A 54 5.77 6.77 7.81
N GLN A 55 5.78 8.10 7.78
CA GLN A 55 5.95 8.91 9.00
C GLN A 55 4.80 8.73 10.01
N SER A 56 3.64 8.27 9.54
CA SER A 56 2.42 8.17 10.34
C SER A 56 2.18 6.76 10.89
N ALA A 57 2.51 5.73 10.11
CA ALA A 57 2.32 4.34 10.49
C ALA A 57 3.26 3.41 9.73
N TYR A 58 3.41 2.18 10.23
CA TYR A 58 4.10 1.12 9.53
C TYR A 58 3.30 -0.17 9.60
N GLY A 59 3.50 -1.05 8.62
CA GLY A 59 2.61 -2.18 8.42
C GLY A 59 3.26 -3.35 7.70
N ALA A 60 2.55 -4.47 7.77
CA ALA A 60 2.89 -5.67 7.04
C ALA A 60 1.61 -6.36 6.54
N VAL A 61 1.70 -6.99 5.37
CA VAL A 61 0.65 -7.82 4.78
C VAL A 61 1.22 -9.15 4.34
N VAL A 62 0.44 -10.23 4.44
CA VAL A 62 0.84 -11.58 4.05
C VAL A 62 -0.23 -12.15 3.13
N TYR A 63 0.18 -12.55 1.94
CA TYR A 63 -0.64 -13.25 0.95
C TYR A 63 -0.23 -14.71 0.87
N CYS A 64 -1.19 -15.59 0.61
CA CYS A 64 -0.94 -16.95 0.15
C CYS A 64 -1.20 -17.00 -1.35
N LYS A 65 -0.23 -17.54 -2.08
CA LYS A 65 -0.36 -17.90 -3.48
C LYS A 65 -0.41 -19.42 -3.57
N SER A 66 -1.47 -19.93 -4.16
CA SER A 66 -1.65 -21.36 -4.43
C SER A 66 -1.65 -21.60 -5.93
N ILE A 67 -0.94 -22.64 -6.37
CA ILE A 67 -0.92 -23.09 -7.76
C ILE A 67 -1.46 -24.52 -7.81
N THR A 68 -2.50 -24.72 -8.60
CA THR A 68 -3.14 -26.03 -8.84
C THR A 68 -2.47 -26.77 -9.99
N SER A 69 -2.76 -28.06 -10.13
CA SER A 69 -2.20 -28.94 -11.18
C SER A 69 -2.52 -28.47 -12.61
N ASP A 70 -3.65 -27.78 -12.80
CA ASP A 70 -4.04 -27.13 -14.06
C ASP A 70 -3.34 -25.76 -14.29
N ARG A 71 -2.31 -25.44 -13.50
CA ARG A 71 -1.53 -24.19 -13.54
C ARG A 71 -2.33 -22.92 -13.22
N LYS A 72 -3.54 -23.02 -12.66
CA LYS A 72 -4.25 -21.83 -12.19
C LYS A 72 -3.60 -21.29 -10.92
N MET A 73 -3.47 -19.97 -10.88
CA MET A 73 -2.89 -19.24 -9.76
C MET A 73 -4.00 -18.53 -8.99
N HIS A 74 -4.00 -18.74 -7.68
CA HIS A 74 -4.92 -18.08 -6.76
C HIS A 74 -4.12 -17.33 -5.71
N VAL A 75 -4.47 -16.07 -5.44
CA VAL A 75 -3.78 -15.23 -4.45
C VAL A 75 -4.81 -14.65 -3.49
N HIS A 76 -4.59 -14.88 -2.19
CA HIS A 76 -5.50 -14.43 -1.13
C HIS A 76 -4.73 -13.74 -0.01
N LEU A 77 -5.27 -12.62 0.50
CA LEU A 77 -4.75 -11.97 1.71
C LEU A 77 -5.06 -12.84 2.93
N ILE A 78 -4.04 -13.15 3.72
CA ILE A 78 -4.14 -13.98 4.93
C ILE A 78 -4.28 -13.14 6.17
N ALA A 79 -3.38 -12.16 6.27
CA ALA A 79 -3.27 -11.33 7.44
C ALA A 79 -2.62 -10.01 7.06
N SER A 80 -3.09 -8.95 7.70
CA SER A 80 -2.46 -7.64 7.71
C SER A 80 -2.26 -7.20 9.14
N LYS A 81 -1.27 -6.35 9.37
CA LYS A 81 -1.05 -5.71 10.66
C LYS A 81 -0.44 -4.33 10.49
N SER A 82 -1.04 -3.32 11.09
CA SER A 82 -0.53 -1.95 11.16
C SER A 82 -0.12 -1.59 12.59
N ARG A 83 0.73 -0.57 12.70
CA ARG A 83 1.08 0.12 13.95
C ARG A 83 1.28 1.61 13.67
N VAL A 84 0.76 2.45 14.55
CA VAL A 84 1.02 3.89 14.50
C VAL A 84 2.51 4.14 14.76
N ALA A 85 3.10 5.05 14.01
CA ALA A 85 4.49 5.43 14.19
C ALA A 85 4.68 6.13 15.54
N PRO A 86 5.82 5.94 16.23
CA PRO A 86 6.09 6.63 17.49
C PRO A 86 6.01 8.14 17.33
N THR A 87 5.41 8.83 18.31
CA THR A 87 5.30 10.30 18.31
C THR A 87 6.65 11.00 18.43
N LYS A 88 7.67 10.31 18.98
CA LYS A 88 9.06 10.80 18.99
C LYS A 88 9.65 10.64 17.59
N GLN A 89 10.29 11.70 17.08
CA GLN A 89 10.97 11.67 15.78
C GLN A 89 11.92 10.47 15.69
N THR A 90 11.69 9.64 14.67
CA THR A 90 12.56 8.56 14.25
C THR A 90 12.73 8.67 12.74
N THR A 91 13.85 8.18 12.23
CA THR A 91 14.13 8.22 10.79
C THR A 91 13.26 7.21 10.03
N ILE A 92 12.95 7.49 8.77
CA ILE A 92 12.22 6.58 7.87
C ILE A 92 12.85 5.18 7.84
N PRO A 93 14.18 5.01 7.66
CA PRO A 93 14.79 3.67 7.67
C PRO A 93 14.57 2.87 8.95
N ARG A 94 14.45 3.53 10.10
CA ARG A 94 14.16 2.84 11.37
C ARG A 94 12.70 2.39 11.44
N LEU A 95 11.77 3.12 10.82
CA LEU A 95 10.37 2.73 10.72
C LEU A 95 10.20 1.57 9.72
N GLU A 96 10.87 1.64 8.57
CA GLU A 96 10.92 0.55 7.58
C GLU A 96 11.49 -0.73 8.22
N LEU A 97 12.56 -0.62 9.03
CA LEU A 97 13.09 -1.76 9.79
C LEU A 97 12.08 -2.29 10.82
N CYS A 98 11.30 -1.41 11.46
CA CYS A 98 10.21 -1.85 12.35
C CYS A 98 9.10 -2.58 11.58
N ALA A 99 8.79 -2.16 10.35
CA ALA A 99 7.86 -2.84 9.46
C ALA A 99 8.37 -4.24 9.09
N ALA A 100 9.66 -4.37 8.77
CA ALA A 100 10.29 -5.65 8.49
C ALA A 100 10.23 -6.61 9.70
N VAL A 101 10.49 -6.12 10.92
CA VAL A 101 10.30 -6.92 12.16
C VAL A 101 8.85 -7.35 12.33
N LEU A 102 7.90 -6.44 12.05
CA LEU A 102 6.47 -6.75 12.12
C LEU A 102 6.10 -7.85 11.13
N LEU A 103 6.63 -7.79 9.91
CA LEU A 103 6.42 -8.77 8.88
C LEU A 103 6.97 -10.15 9.26
N ALA A 104 8.22 -10.22 9.74
CA ALA A 104 8.84 -11.47 10.18
C ALA A 104 7.98 -12.18 11.25
N LYS A 105 7.51 -11.41 12.25
CA LYS A 105 6.61 -11.91 13.29
C LYS A 105 5.25 -12.35 12.74
N LEU A 106 4.69 -11.61 11.80
CA LEU A 106 3.39 -11.91 11.22
C LEU A 106 3.44 -13.21 10.41
N VAL A 107 4.44 -13.36 9.53
CA VAL A 107 4.64 -14.56 8.72
C VAL A 107 4.92 -15.78 9.60
N HIS A 108 5.75 -15.64 10.65
CA HIS A 108 6.00 -16.72 11.60
C HIS A 108 4.70 -17.23 12.25
N ARG A 109 3.83 -16.31 12.70
CA ARG A 109 2.51 -16.65 13.26
C ARG A 109 1.58 -17.29 12.22
N VAL A 110 1.54 -16.75 11.00
CA VAL A 110 0.72 -17.27 9.91
C VAL A 110 1.12 -18.71 9.58
N ARG A 111 2.42 -19.01 9.51
CA ARG A 111 2.93 -20.37 9.26
C ARG A 111 2.50 -21.35 10.35
N GLN A 112 2.58 -20.94 11.62
CA GLN A 112 2.14 -21.76 12.75
C GLN A 112 0.63 -22.01 12.75
N ALA A 113 -0.16 -21.00 12.38
CA ALA A 113 -1.62 -21.06 12.40
C ALA A 113 -2.20 -21.87 11.23
N LEU A 114 -1.66 -21.70 10.01
CA LEU A 114 -2.21 -22.33 8.81
C LEU A 114 -1.95 -23.85 8.78
N LYS A 115 -0.88 -24.35 9.42
CA LYS A 115 -0.49 -25.77 9.42
C LYS A 115 -0.46 -26.41 8.01
N LEU A 116 -0.20 -25.59 6.98
CA LEU A 116 -0.07 -26.01 5.59
C LEU A 116 1.40 -26.33 5.28
N ASN A 117 1.61 -27.23 4.33
CA ASN A 117 2.92 -27.47 3.73
C ASN A 117 3.26 -26.32 2.78
N VAL A 118 3.74 -25.21 3.34
CA VAL A 118 4.22 -24.05 2.57
C VAL A 118 5.52 -24.42 1.86
N THR A 119 5.49 -24.43 0.54
CA THR A 119 6.65 -24.71 -0.32
C THR A 119 7.72 -23.63 -0.17
N ASN A 120 7.32 -22.36 -0.28
CA ASN A 120 8.24 -21.22 -0.24
C ASN A 120 7.67 -20.03 0.54
N THR A 121 8.56 -19.19 1.06
CA THR A 121 8.19 -17.93 1.70
C THR A 121 9.09 -16.83 1.15
N PHE A 122 8.47 -15.77 0.65
CA PHE A 122 9.12 -14.60 0.08
C PHE A 122 8.72 -13.35 0.86
N LEU A 123 9.70 -12.56 1.27
CA LEU A 123 9.52 -11.36 2.07
C LEU A 123 10.02 -10.16 1.28
N TRP A 124 9.23 -9.09 1.23
CA TRP A 124 9.42 -7.98 0.32
C TRP A 124 9.47 -6.67 1.08
N SER A 125 10.44 -5.84 0.72
CA SER A 125 10.60 -4.46 1.20
C SER A 125 11.12 -3.60 0.05
N ASP A 126 10.65 -2.37 -0.04
CA ASP A 126 11.15 -1.36 -0.97
C ASP A 126 12.36 -0.57 -0.39
N SER A 127 12.69 -0.80 0.87
CA SER A 127 13.88 -0.21 1.50
C SER A 127 15.14 -1.03 1.27
N THR A 128 15.96 -0.60 0.31
CA THR A 128 17.28 -1.19 0.05
C THR A 128 18.22 -1.09 1.25
N ILE A 129 18.06 -0.06 2.10
CA ILE A 129 18.81 0.11 3.35
C ILE A 129 18.45 -1.02 4.33
N VAL A 130 17.16 -1.29 4.52
CA VAL A 130 16.71 -2.38 5.40
C VAL A 130 17.19 -3.74 4.87
N LEU A 131 17.07 -3.99 3.56
CA LEU A 131 17.56 -5.22 2.95
C LEU A 131 19.08 -5.39 3.13
N SER A 132 19.85 -4.32 3.03
CA SER A 132 21.29 -4.31 3.30
C SER A 132 21.59 -4.64 4.77
N TRP A 133 20.81 -4.12 5.72
CA TRP A 133 20.97 -4.44 7.14
C TRP A 133 20.62 -5.89 7.46
N ILE A 134 19.56 -6.45 6.88
CA ILE A 134 19.13 -7.84 7.11
C ILE A 134 20.19 -8.86 6.65
N ARG A 135 20.98 -8.52 5.62
CA ARG A 135 22.06 -9.36 5.09
C ARG A 135 23.37 -9.26 5.88
N LYS A 136 23.48 -8.31 6.80
CA LYS A 136 24.68 -8.14 7.63
C LYS A 136 24.56 -8.92 8.92
N GLU A 137 25.71 -9.25 9.48
CA GLU A 137 25.79 -9.74 10.85
C GLU A 137 25.33 -8.66 11.84
N SER A 138 24.38 -9.02 12.70
CA SER A 138 23.70 -8.06 13.57
C SER A 138 24.67 -7.29 14.50
N TYR A 139 25.76 -7.93 14.95
CA TYR A 139 26.75 -7.32 15.84
C TYR A 139 27.55 -6.17 15.20
N GLN A 140 27.56 -6.07 13.87
CA GLN A 140 28.23 -4.97 13.14
C GLN A 140 27.39 -3.69 13.09
N LEU A 141 26.12 -3.76 13.52
CA LEU A 141 25.15 -2.68 13.41
C LEU A 141 25.01 -1.94 14.74
N LYS A 142 24.55 -0.67 14.66
CA LYS A 142 24.21 0.08 15.87
C LYS A 142 23.09 -0.64 16.64
N ILE A 143 23.17 -0.63 17.97
CA ILE A 143 22.30 -1.39 18.90
C ILE A 143 20.81 -1.45 18.48
N PHE A 144 20.20 -0.32 18.13
CA PHE A 144 18.79 -0.29 17.70
C PHE A 144 18.50 -1.17 16.48
N VAL A 145 19.39 -1.10 15.49
CA VAL A 145 19.32 -1.85 14.23
C VAL A 145 19.71 -3.30 14.49
N ALA A 146 20.82 -3.52 15.20
CA ALA A 146 21.32 -4.85 15.57
C ALA A 146 20.23 -5.71 16.21
N ASN A 147 19.56 -5.22 17.26
CA ASN A 147 18.54 -5.97 17.98
C ASN A 147 17.33 -6.34 17.09
N ARG A 148 16.99 -5.49 16.11
CA ARG A 148 15.88 -5.74 15.19
C ARG A 148 16.26 -6.70 14.08
N VAL A 149 17.48 -6.58 13.56
CA VAL A 149 18.03 -7.50 12.57
C VAL A 149 18.17 -8.89 13.18
N ALA A 150 18.68 -9.01 14.41
CA ALA A 150 18.72 -10.27 15.14
C ALA A 150 17.33 -10.91 15.26
N ALA A 151 16.33 -10.15 15.67
CA ALA A 151 14.95 -10.65 15.74
C ALA A 151 14.41 -11.12 14.37
N ILE A 152 14.76 -10.44 13.27
CA ILE A 152 14.38 -10.88 11.92
C ILE A 152 15.07 -12.19 11.56
N GLN A 153 16.38 -12.28 11.81
CA GLN A 153 17.23 -13.44 11.49
C GLN A 153 16.88 -14.68 12.34
N GLU A 154 16.34 -14.51 13.55
CA GLU A 154 15.81 -15.60 14.37
C GLU A 154 14.54 -16.24 13.78
N MET A 155 13.76 -15.49 13.00
CA MET A 155 12.45 -15.92 12.49
C MET A 155 12.43 -16.25 10.99
N THR A 156 13.39 -15.71 10.23
CA THR A 156 13.43 -15.75 8.77
C THR A 156 14.89 -15.82 8.30
N SER A 157 15.14 -16.37 7.10
CA SER A 157 16.48 -16.34 6.50
C SER A 157 16.64 -15.14 5.57
N SER A 158 17.87 -14.62 5.47
CA SER A 158 18.22 -13.47 4.62
C SER A 158 17.87 -13.69 3.14
N GLU A 159 17.90 -14.92 2.66
CA GLU A 159 17.64 -15.31 1.27
C GLU A 159 16.15 -15.17 0.90
N GLN A 160 15.27 -15.14 1.91
CA GLN A 160 13.85 -14.93 1.73
C GLN A 160 13.51 -13.47 1.40
N TRP A 161 14.41 -12.53 1.72
CA TRP A 161 14.20 -11.09 1.60
C TRP A 161 14.58 -10.54 0.23
N ARG A 162 13.62 -9.87 -0.42
CA ARG A 162 13.70 -9.38 -1.79
C ARG A 162 13.26 -7.91 -1.86
N TYR A 163 13.76 -7.24 -2.90
CA TYR A 163 13.33 -5.89 -3.24
C TYR A 163 12.01 -5.92 -4.01
N VAL A 164 11.13 -4.98 -3.70
CA VAL A 164 9.93 -4.65 -4.49
C VAL A 164 9.93 -3.14 -4.74
N ALA A 165 9.48 -2.69 -5.91
CA ALA A 165 9.32 -1.27 -6.16
C ALA A 165 8.16 -0.70 -5.31
N THR A 166 8.26 0.55 -4.85
CA THR A 166 7.26 1.16 -3.96
C THR A 166 5.86 1.16 -4.60
N GLU A 167 5.77 1.40 -5.91
CA GLU A 167 4.52 1.39 -6.70
C GLU A 167 3.84 0.02 -6.82
N ASP A 168 4.57 -1.04 -6.48
CA ASP A 168 4.10 -2.43 -6.51
C ASP A 168 4.05 -3.04 -5.10
N ASN A 169 4.30 -2.25 -4.06
CA ASN A 169 4.27 -2.69 -2.67
C ASN A 169 2.85 -2.59 -2.09
N PRO A 170 2.13 -3.71 -1.90
CA PRO A 170 0.76 -3.68 -1.35
C PRO A 170 0.71 -3.29 0.14
N ALA A 171 1.85 -3.25 0.85
CA ALA A 171 1.89 -2.80 2.25
C ALA A 171 1.72 -1.28 2.39
N ASP A 172 1.82 -0.51 1.30
CA ASP A 172 1.63 0.94 1.27
C ASP A 172 0.22 1.34 1.76
N PHE A 173 -0.80 0.56 1.40
CA PHE A 173 -2.16 0.76 1.90
C PHE A 173 -2.28 0.64 3.43
N VAL A 174 -1.39 -0.12 4.06
CA VAL A 174 -1.39 -0.33 5.52
C VAL A 174 -0.62 0.77 6.25
N SER A 175 0.42 1.34 5.64
CA SER A 175 1.27 2.38 6.24
C SER A 175 0.75 3.80 5.98
N ARG A 176 0.08 4.04 4.83
CA ARG A 176 -0.43 5.36 4.41
C ARG A 176 -1.95 5.45 4.45
N GLY A 177 -2.63 4.31 4.54
CA GLY A 177 -4.08 4.22 4.45
C GLY A 177 -4.56 4.22 3.00
N MET A 178 -5.87 4.07 2.84
CA MET A 178 -6.53 4.19 1.55
C MET A 178 -7.57 5.30 1.64
N ASP A 179 -7.46 6.26 0.73
CA ASP A 179 -8.41 7.35 0.63
C ASP A 179 -9.80 6.83 0.20
N SER A 180 -10.84 7.25 0.93
CA SER A 180 -12.20 6.77 0.69
C SER A 180 -12.77 7.26 -0.65
N LEU A 181 -12.35 8.43 -1.14
CA LEU A 181 -12.73 8.94 -2.44
C LEU A 181 -12.08 8.12 -3.56
N LYS A 182 -10.82 7.69 -3.40
CA LYS A 182 -10.16 6.73 -4.31
C LYS A 182 -10.93 5.42 -4.39
N LEU A 183 -11.36 4.87 -3.26
CA LEU A 183 -12.15 3.63 -3.22
C LEU A 183 -13.53 3.80 -3.89
N LYS A 184 -14.27 4.87 -3.57
CA LYS A 184 -15.55 5.20 -4.24
C LYS A 184 -15.38 5.36 -5.74
N THR A 185 -14.37 6.10 -6.16
CA THR A 185 -14.06 6.34 -7.59
C THR A 185 -13.74 5.03 -8.30
N CYS A 186 -13.07 4.10 -7.62
CA CYS A 186 -12.78 2.77 -8.15
C CYS A 186 -14.07 1.99 -8.46
N PHE A 187 -15.01 1.95 -7.52
CA PHE A 187 -16.31 1.31 -7.74
C PHE A 187 -17.13 1.99 -8.85
N ILE A 188 -17.11 3.33 -8.94
CA ILE A 188 -17.75 4.06 -10.04
C ILE A 188 -17.12 3.69 -11.38
N CYS A 189 -15.79 3.67 -11.47
CA CYS A 189 -15.07 3.26 -12.68
C CYS A 189 -15.44 1.83 -13.10
N ARG A 190 -15.54 0.90 -12.15
CA ARG A 190 -15.96 -0.48 -12.42
C ARG A 190 -17.41 -0.53 -12.88
N PHE A 191 -18.33 0.20 -12.25
CA PHE A 191 -19.72 0.28 -12.68
C PHE A 191 -19.83 0.75 -14.12
N VAL A 192 -19.16 1.87 -14.47
CA VAL A 192 -19.13 2.39 -15.84
C VAL A 192 -18.55 1.37 -16.82
N TYR A 193 -17.48 0.66 -16.44
CA TYR A 193 -16.90 -0.40 -17.25
C TYR A 193 -17.91 -1.54 -17.49
N ASN A 194 -18.58 -2.03 -16.44
CA ASN A 194 -19.56 -3.11 -16.52
C ASN A 194 -20.84 -2.71 -17.27
N CYS A 195 -21.22 -1.43 -17.27
CA CYS A 195 -22.30 -0.93 -18.13
C CYS A 195 -21.92 -0.97 -19.61
N LYS A 196 -20.63 -0.76 -19.93
CA LYS A 196 -20.12 -0.73 -21.31
C LYS A 196 -19.70 -2.11 -21.82
N SER A 197 -19.25 -3.02 -20.95
CA SER A 197 -18.82 -4.37 -21.30
C SER A 197 -19.91 -5.40 -21.02
N LYS A 198 -20.48 -5.99 -22.08
CA LYS A 198 -21.51 -7.02 -21.96
C LYS A 198 -20.97 -8.42 -21.69
N GLU A 199 -19.74 -8.71 -22.13
CA GLU A 199 -19.17 -10.07 -22.14
C GLU A 199 -18.17 -10.34 -21.01
N SER A 200 -17.56 -9.30 -20.43
CA SER A 200 -16.47 -9.43 -19.46
C SER A 200 -16.70 -8.53 -18.24
N LYS A 201 -17.82 -8.76 -17.54
CA LYS A 201 -18.12 -8.02 -16.30
C LYS A 201 -17.08 -8.32 -15.23
N ARG A 202 -16.58 -7.27 -14.58
CA ARG A 202 -15.71 -7.36 -13.41
C ARG A 202 -16.56 -7.59 -12.17
N ILE A 203 -16.22 -8.64 -11.43
CA ILE A 203 -16.86 -9.05 -10.19
C ILE A 203 -15.78 -9.42 -9.16
N GLY A 204 -16.14 -9.45 -7.87
CA GLY A 204 -15.22 -9.78 -6.79
C GLY A 204 -14.44 -8.58 -6.22
N PRO A 205 -13.33 -8.80 -5.49
CA PRO A 205 -12.52 -7.74 -4.91
C PRO A 205 -11.97 -6.76 -5.95
N LEU A 206 -11.67 -5.53 -5.55
CA LEU A 206 -11.00 -4.54 -6.42
C LEU A 206 -9.57 -5.01 -6.74
N ASP A 207 -9.19 -4.96 -8.01
CA ASP A 207 -7.81 -5.25 -8.42
C ASP A 207 -6.93 -4.00 -8.35
N LEU A 208 -5.60 -4.20 -8.35
CA LEU A 208 -4.63 -3.10 -8.28
C LEU A 208 -4.73 -2.15 -9.49
N GLY A 209 -5.06 -2.68 -10.66
CA GLY A 209 -5.24 -1.87 -11.88
C GLY A 209 -6.44 -0.95 -11.78
N GLU A 210 -7.53 -1.40 -11.17
CA GLU A 210 -8.70 -0.57 -10.89
C GLU A 210 -8.39 0.55 -9.90
N LEU A 211 -7.63 0.25 -8.84
CA LEU A 211 -7.17 1.26 -7.88
C LEU A 211 -6.24 2.29 -8.53
N LYS A 212 -5.27 1.85 -9.34
CA LYS A 212 -4.37 2.74 -10.10
C LYS A 212 -5.17 3.62 -11.07
N LYS A 213 -6.16 3.06 -11.77
CA LYS A 213 -7.03 3.82 -12.69
C LYS A 213 -7.90 4.85 -11.98
N ALA A 214 -8.45 4.51 -10.81
CA ALA A 214 -9.22 5.43 -10.00
C ALA A 214 -8.38 6.63 -9.53
N GLU A 215 -7.16 6.36 -9.09
CA GLU A 215 -6.19 7.39 -8.70
C GLU A 215 -5.83 8.31 -9.88
N GLN A 216 -5.47 7.73 -11.02
CA GLN A 216 -5.18 8.51 -12.23
C GLN A 216 -6.37 9.40 -12.64
N LEU A 217 -7.61 8.91 -12.52
CA LEU A 217 -8.80 9.69 -12.81
C LEU A 217 -8.95 10.87 -11.86
N LEU A 218 -8.78 10.65 -10.55
CA LEU A 218 -8.84 11.71 -9.55
C LEU A 218 -7.75 12.76 -9.78
N LEU A 219 -6.51 12.35 -10.05
CA LEU A 219 -5.41 13.25 -10.38
C LEU A 219 -5.75 14.10 -11.61
N LYS A 220 -6.29 13.50 -12.67
CA LYS A 220 -6.70 14.23 -13.88
C LYS A 220 -7.81 15.23 -13.60
N LEU A 221 -8.78 14.90 -12.76
CA LEU A 221 -9.88 15.80 -12.41
C LEU A 221 -9.36 17.01 -11.64
N VAL A 222 -8.59 16.78 -10.58
CA VAL A 222 -7.99 17.85 -9.78
C VAL A 222 -7.07 18.72 -10.63
N GLN A 223 -6.22 18.12 -11.48
CA GLN A 223 -5.32 18.89 -12.33
C GLN A 223 -6.04 19.72 -13.40
N LYS A 224 -7.14 19.21 -13.96
CA LYS A 224 -7.96 19.99 -14.91
C LYS A 224 -8.64 21.19 -14.26
N GLU A 225 -8.91 21.13 -12.97
CA GLU A 225 -9.50 22.23 -12.21
C GLU A 225 -8.42 23.23 -11.79
N GLU A 226 -7.37 22.75 -11.10
CA GLU A 226 -6.37 23.59 -10.44
C GLU A 226 -5.24 24.07 -11.37
N PHE A 227 -4.87 23.28 -12.39
CA PHE A 227 -3.74 23.54 -13.28
C PHE A 227 -4.16 23.69 -14.75
N LYS A 228 -5.42 24.10 -14.97
CA LYS A 228 -6.01 24.22 -16.31
C LYS A 228 -5.17 25.07 -17.26
N VAL A 229 -4.65 26.19 -16.76
CA VAL A 229 -3.90 27.16 -17.58
C VAL A 229 -2.56 26.58 -18.01
N GLU A 230 -1.83 25.96 -17.08
CA GLU A 230 -0.56 25.29 -17.30
C GLU A 230 -0.72 24.12 -18.27
N MET A 231 -1.72 23.27 -18.05
CA MET A 231 -1.97 22.11 -18.91
C MET A 231 -2.29 22.55 -20.34
N ASN A 232 -3.14 23.57 -20.51
CA ASN A 232 -3.43 24.14 -21.84
C ASN A 232 -2.18 24.76 -22.48
N GLY A 233 -1.34 25.44 -21.71
CA GLY A 233 -0.09 26.02 -22.21
C GLY A 233 0.89 24.96 -22.71
N ILE A 234 1.04 23.85 -21.97
CA ILE A 234 1.88 22.73 -22.37
C ILE A 234 1.32 22.02 -23.61
N GLN A 235 0.01 21.76 -23.65
CA GLN A 235 -0.63 21.06 -24.78
C GLN A 235 -0.60 21.87 -26.09
N ASN A 236 -0.78 23.19 -26.01
CA ASN A 236 -0.92 24.03 -27.21
C ASN A 236 0.41 24.65 -27.67
N SER A 237 1.30 24.98 -26.73
CA SER A 237 2.49 25.80 -27.01
C SER A 237 3.78 25.24 -26.40
N ALA A 238 3.74 24.05 -25.78
CA ALA A 238 4.85 23.46 -25.03
C ALA A 238 5.47 24.43 -24.00
N MET A 239 4.68 25.38 -23.48
CA MET A 239 5.16 26.43 -22.59
C MET A 239 4.22 26.63 -21.40
N VAL A 240 4.83 26.81 -20.24
CA VAL A 240 4.13 27.10 -18.98
C VAL A 240 4.07 28.62 -18.80
N PRO A 241 2.93 29.19 -18.36
CA PRO A 241 2.82 30.60 -18.04
C PRO A 241 3.98 31.08 -17.14
N SER A 242 4.55 32.24 -17.46
CA SER A 242 5.72 32.78 -16.76
C SER A 242 5.49 33.06 -15.28
N ASN A 243 4.24 33.31 -14.89
CA ASN A 243 3.79 33.53 -13.53
C ASN A 243 3.37 32.24 -12.79
N SER A 244 3.41 31.08 -13.44
CA SER A 244 3.02 29.82 -12.81
C SER A 244 4.04 29.38 -11.77
N ARG A 245 3.54 29.01 -10.58
CA ARG A 245 4.37 28.50 -9.47
C ARG A 245 5.06 27.17 -9.80
N VAL A 246 4.53 26.41 -10.75
CA VAL A 246 5.09 25.10 -11.14
C VAL A 246 6.09 25.21 -12.30
N LYS A 247 6.22 26.38 -12.95
CA LYS A 247 7.14 26.56 -14.09
C LYS A 247 8.58 26.19 -13.76
N THR A 248 9.05 26.55 -12.58
CA THR A 248 10.41 26.28 -12.10
C THR A 248 10.68 24.79 -11.84
N LEU A 249 9.63 23.97 -11.80
CA LEU A 249 9.71 22.52 -11.60
C LEU A 249 9.67 21.75 -12.93
N TYR A 250 9.87 22.45 -14.06
CA TYR A 250 9.91 21.87 -15.41
C TYR A 250 8.74 20.90 -15.68
N PRO A 251 7.49 21.38 -15.63
CA PRO A 251 6.35 20.50 -15.70
C PRO A 251 6.12 20.01 -17.13
N PHE A 252 5.70 18.75 -17.26
CA PHE A 252 5.40 18.09 -18.52
C PHE A 252 4.16 17.21 -18.37
N ILE A 253 3.51 16.88 -19.48
CA ILE A 253 2.37 15.95 -19.48
C ILE A 253 2.90 14.57 -19.90
N ASP A 254 2.63 13.55 -19.10
CA ASP A 254 3.07 12.18 -19.39
C ASP A 254 2.16 11.49 -20.44
N SER A 255 2.50 10.25 -20.80
CA SER A 255 1.71 9.43 -21.73
C SER A 255 0.29 9.14 -21.24
N GLU A 256 0.06 9.24 -19.93
CA GLU A 256 -1.25 9.07 -19.32
C GLU A 256 -2.04 10.37 -19.32
N GLY A 257 -1.49 11.51 -19.74
CA GLY A 257 -2.17 12.81 -19.74
C GLY A 257 -2.22 13.48 -18.36
N ILE A 258 -1.29 13.12 -17.46
CA ILE A 258 -1.13 13.70 -16.12
C ILE A 258 0.02 14.71 -16.16
N LEU A 259 -0.20 15.88 -15.57
CA LEU A 259 0.84 16.88 -15.35
C LEU A 259 1.83 16.36 -14.29
N ARG A 260 3.09 16.20 -14.67
CA ARG A 260 4.21 15.82 -13.82
C ARG A 260 5.22 16.96 -13.76
N VAL A 261 6.13 16.89 -12.80
CA VAL A 261 7.26 17.80 -12.66
C VAL A 261 8.56 17.02 -12.68
N GLY A 262 9.60 17.58 -13.29
CA GLY A 262 10.92 16.98 -13.36
C GLY A 262 11.70 17.20 -12.06
N GLY A 263 12.26 16.12 -11.52
CA GLY A 263 13.28 16.10 -10.49
C GLY A 263 14.43 15.22 -10.94
#